data_AF-A0A480TK66-F1
#
_entry.id   AF-A0A480TK66-F1
#
_cell.length_a   1.000
_cell.length_b   1.000
_cell.length_c   1.000
_cell.angle_alpha   90.00
_cell.angle_beta   90.00
_cell.angle_gamma   90.00
#
_symmetry.space_group_name_H-M   'P 1'
#
loop_
_entity.id
_entity.type
_entity.pdbx_description
1 polymer ?
#
loop_
_entity_poly.entity_id
_entity_poly.type
_entity_poly.pdbx_seq_one_letter_code
_entity_poly.pdbx_strand_id
1 'polypeptide(L)'
;MGAVQFARWFVSLELTKIAVTTAVCSIPLLLRWWTRARFSVLGTVRSLTRSSVVKLILVWLSAIVLFCWFYVYRSEGMKVYNSTLTWPQYGFLCGPRAWKATNMARTQILCSHLEGHRVTWTGRFKYVRVTEIDNSAEAAINMLPFFVGDWMRCLYGEPYPSCSPGNASTAEEELCRLKLLAKHPCHIKKFDRYKFEITVGMPYSGANGSRSPEEDDVTKDIVLRASSEFKDVLLHLRQGSVIEFSTILEGRLGSKWPVFELKAISCLNCMAQLSPARRHVKLERDWRSTAHAAVKFAFDFFFFPFLSAA
;
A
#
# COMPACT_ATOMS: atom_id res chain seq x y z
N MET A 1 8.72 -34.69 -33.13
CA MET A 1 7.45 -34.29 -32.48
C MET A 1 7.57 -33.02 -31.63
N GLY A 2 8.69 -32.78 -30.93
CA GLY A 2 8.88 -31.56 -30.11
C GLY A 2 8.82 -30.22 -30.87
N ALA A 3 9.29 -30.14 -32.13
CA ALA A 3 9.24 -28.90 -32.91
C ALA A 3 7.80 -28.43 -33.23
N VAL A 4 6.88 -29.38 -33.43
CA VAL A 4 5.47 -29.08 -33.74
C VAL A 4 4.74 -28.64 -32.47
N GLN A 5 5.02 -29.24 -31.32
CA GLN A 5 4.50 -28.81 -30.02
C GLN A 5 5.05 -27.45 -29.60
N PHE A 6 6.33 -27.19 -29.85
CA PHE A 6 6.95 -25.89 -29.60
C PHE A 6 6.33 -24.79 -30.47
N ALA A 7 6.08 -25.07 -31.75
CA ALA A 7 5.37 -24.13 -32.63
C ALA A 7 3.94 -23.87 -32.16
N ARG A 8 3.21 -24.90 -31.70
CA ARG A 8 1.84 -24.77 -31.19
C ARG A 8 1.77 -23.96 -29.89
N TRP A 9 2.75 -24.12 -29.00
CA TRP A 9 2.91 -23.34 -27.78
C TRP A 9 3.36 -21.90 -28.06
N PHE A 10 4.25 -21.70 -29.02
CA PHE A 10 4.72 -20.37 -29.42
C PHE A 10 3.59 -19.52 -30.02
N VAL A 11 2.68 -20.14 -30.77
CA VAL A 11 1.50 -19.47 -31.37
C VAL A 11 0.45 -19.07 -30.32
N SER A 12 0.46 -19.66 -29.11
CA SER A 12 -0.51 -19.31 -28.04
C SER A 12 -0.02 -18.18 -27.09
N LEU A 13 1.17 -17.65 -27.30
CA LEU A 13 1.73 -16.55 -26.51
C LEU A 13 1.37 -15.18 -27.11
N GLU A 14 0.77 -14.31 -26.29
CA GLU A 14 0.52 -12.89 -26.59
C GLU A 14 1.79 -12.21 -27.16
N LEU A 15 1.64 -11.36 -28.20
CA LEU A 15 2.74 -10.73 -28.95
C LEU A 15 3.78 -10.02 -28.05
N THR A 16 3.33 -9.43 -26.95
CA THR A 16 4.19 -8.76 -25.96
C THR A 16 5.13 -9.75 -25.26
N LYS A 17 4.68 -10.97 -24.99
CA LYS A 17 5.48 -12.04 -24.40
C LYS A 17 6.49 -12.60 -25.40
N ILE A 18 6.14 -12.68 -26.68
CA ILE A 18 7.06 -13.08 -27.76
C ILE A 18 8.19 -12.05 -27.92
N ALA A 19 7.86 -10.75 -27.90
CA ALA A 19 8.86 -9.69 -28.03
C ALA A 19 9.85 -9.67 -26.86
N VAL A 20 9.36 -9.81 -25.62
CA VAL A 20 10.22 -9.86 -24.43
C VAL A 20 11.10 -11.11 -24.43
N THR A 21 10.56 -12.26 -24.83
CA THR A 21 11.33 -13.52 -24.86
C THR A 21 12.36 -13.54 -25.99
N THR A 22 12.07 -12.98 -27.16
CA THR A 22 13.09 -12.80 -28.22
C THR A 22 14.18 -11.83 -27.80
N ALA A 23 13.83 -10.71 -27.15
CA ALA A 23 14.81 -9.79 -26.59
C ALA A 23 15.72 -10.49 -25.56
N VAL A 24 15.14 -11.19 -24.59
CA VAL A 24 15.91 -11.90 -23.55
C VAL A 24 16.76 -13.03 -24.13
N CYS A 25 16.25 -13.81 -25.10
CA CYS A 25 17.01 -14.86 -25.77
C CYS A 25 18.11 -14.32 -26.71
N SER A 26 17.97 -13.10 -27.21
CA SER A 26 18.99 -12.45 -28.04
C SER A 26 20.20 -11.98 -27.23
N ILE A 27 20.04 -11.67 -25.93
CA ILE A 27 21.12 -11.21 -25.04
C ILE A 27 22.28 -12.23 -24.95
N PRO A 28 22.07 -13.53 -24.68
CA PRO A 28 23.16 -14.51 -24.67
C PRO A 28 23.79 -14.75 -26.05
N LEU A 29 23.02 -14.58 -27.14
CA LEU A 29 23.55 -14.69 -28.50
C LEU A 29 24.42 -13.48 -28.87
N LEU A 30 24.01 -12.27 -28.48
CA LEU A 30 24.77 -11.04 -28.63
C LEU A 30 26.01 -11.05 -27.74
N LEU A 31 25.90 -11.54 -26.49
CA LEU A 31 27.05 -11.79 -25.62
C LEU A 31 28.01 -12.82 -26.22
N ARG A 32 27.51 -13.91 -26.83
CA ARG A 32 28.34 -14.89 -27.55
C ARG A 32 29.00 -14.31 -28.79
N TRP A 33 28.34 -13.39 -29.49
CA TRP A 33 28.88 -12.71 -30.67
C TRP A 33 29.94 -11.69 -30.28
N TRP A 34 29.71 -10.95 -29.20
CA TRP A 34 30.68 -10.02 -28.60
C TRP A 34 31.89 -10.77 -28.01
N THR A 35 31.68 -11.95 -27.41
CA THR A 35 32.75 -12.81 -26.87
C THR A 35 33.41 -13.72 -27.90
N ARG A 36 33.36 -13.40 -29.20
CA ARG A 36 34.27 -13.98 -30.21
C ARG A 36 35.77 -13.78 -29.89
N ALA A 37 36.11 -13.00 -28.86
CA ALA A 37 37.37 -13.14 -28.11
C ALA A 37 37.29 -14.40 -27.21
N ARG A 38 37.91 -15.49 -27.67
CA ARG A 38 38.00 -16.82 -27.03
C ARG A 38 38.13 -16.78 -25.49
N PHE A 39 37.01 -16.77 -24.77
CA PHE A 39 36.97 -17.16 -23.37
C PHE A 39 36.37 -18.57 -23.27
N SER A 40 37.23 -19.53 -22.95
CA SER A 40 36.82 -20.92 -22.65
C SER A 40 35.91 -20.89 -21.43
N VAL A 41 34.59 -21.00 -21.62
CA VAL A 41 33.58 -21.00 -20.55
C VAL A 41 33.95 -22.03 -19.47
N LEU A 42 34.42 -23.20 -19.87
CA LEU A 42 34.89 -24.26 -18.97
C LEU A 42 36.15 -23.87 -18.18
N GLY A 43 37.07 -23.12 -18.80
CA GLY A 43 38.28 -22.57 -18.17
C GLY A 43 37.97 -21.42 -17.22
N THR A 44 37.04 -20.53 -17.57
CA THR A 44 36.53 -19.49 -16.66
C THR A 44 35.73 -20.08 -15.51
N VAL A 45 34.92 -21.12 -15.70
CA VAL A 45 34.22 -21.80 -14.60
C VAL A 45 35.20 -22.53 -13.68
N ARG A 46 36.22 -23.23 -14.23
CA ARG A 46 37.33 -23.81 -13.44
C ARG A 46 38.17 -22.77 -12.71
N SER A 47 38.38 -21.60 -13.29
CA SER A 47 39.12 -20.49 -12.67
C SER A 47 38.26 -19.75 -11.62
N LEU A 48 36.98 -19.52 -11.89
CA LEU A 48 36.00 -18.95 -10.96
C LEU A 48 35.82 -19.82 -9.72
N THR A 49 35.74 -21.14 -9.88
CA THR A 49 35.62 -22.10 -8.77
C THR A 49 36.90 -22.23 -7.93
N ARG A 50 38.05 -21.83 -8.46
CA ARG A 50 39.34 -21.83 -7.75
C ARG A 50 39.58 -20.54 -6.95
N SER A 51 38.91 -19.44 -7.31
CA SER A 51 39.03 -18.16 -6.61
C SER A 51 38.17 -18.14 -5.32
N SER A 52 38.80 -17.88 -4.18
CA SER A 52 38.12 -17.73 -2.88
C SER A 52 37.11 -16.59 -2.86
N VAL A 53 37.36 -15.54 -3.65
CA VAL A 53 36.49 -14.35 -3.77
C VAL A 53 35.15 -14.69 -4.41
N VAL A 54 35.14 -15.56 -5.41
CA VAL A 54 33.91 -15.97 -6.11
C VAL A 54 33.03 -16.84 -5.20
N LYS A 55 33.65 -17.71 -4.40
CA LYS A 55 32.93 -18.48 -3.37
C LYS A 55 32.29 -17.56 -2.34
N LEU A 56 33.01 -16.52 -1.90
CA LEU A 56 32.48 -15.48 -1.02
C LEU A 56 31.28 -14.76 -1.64
N ILE A 57 31.39 -14.29 -2.88
CA ILE A 57 30.29 -13.60 -3.59
C ILE A 57 29.05 -14.51 -3.71
N LEU A 58 29.24 -15.79 -4.10
CA LEU A 58 28.15 -16.75 -4.20
C LEU A 58 27.49 -17.04 -2.84
N VAL A 59 28.26 -17.11 -1.76
CA VAL A 59 27.74 -17.27 -0.39
C VAL A 59 26.94 -16.04 0.05
N TRP A 60 27.40 -14.83 -0.27
CA TRP A 60 26.64 -13.61 0.03
C TRP A 60 25.36 -13.51 -0.78
N LEU A 61 25.39 -13.84 -2.07
CA LEU A 61 24.19 -13.87 -2.91
C LEU A 61 23.20 -14.93 -2.42
N SER A 62 23.65 -16.13 -2.07
CA SER A 62 22.77 -17.16 -1.53
C SER A 62 22.21 -16.77 -0.16
N ALA A 63 23.00 -16.13 0.70
CA ALA A 63 22.54 -15.61 1.98
C ALA A 63 21.48 -14.50 1.79
N ILE A 64 21.68 -13.57 0.86
CA ILE A 64 20.69 -12.54 0.52
C ILE A 64 19.41 -13.17 -0.02
N VAL A 65 19.50 -14.13 -0.93
CA VAL A 65 18.33 -14.82 -1.48
C VAL A 65 17.57 -15.58 -0.39
N LEU A 66 18.28 -16.29 0.49
CA LEU A 66 17.68 -16.99 1.62
C LEU A 66 17.05 -16.03 2.63
N PHE A 67 17.71 -14.90 2.93
CA PHE A 67 17.17 -13.88 3.81
C PHE A 67 15.90 -13.24 3.22
N CYS A 68 15.94 -12.88 1.94
CA CYS A 68 14.77 -12.40 1.20
C CYS A 68 13.66 -13.45 1.24
N TRP A 69 13.95 -14.72 0.92
CA TRP A 69 12.97 -15.82 0.95
C TRP A 69 12.36 -16.02 2.33
N PHE A 70 13.16 -15.96 3.39
CA PHE A 70 12.69 -16.08 4.76
C PHE A 70 11.80 -14.89 5.15
N TYR A 71 12.21 -13.67 4.82
CA TYR A 71 11.43 -12.46 5.07
C TYR A 71 10.07 -12.52 4.35
N VAL A 72 10.11 -12.89 3.08
CA VAL A 72 8.97 -13.18 2.20
C VAL A 72 8.02 -14.20 2.84
N TYR A 73 8.55 -15.34 3.30
CA TYR A 73 7.74 -16.41 3.87
C TYR A 73 7.16 -16.06 5.24
N ARG A 74 7.95 -15.39 6.09
CA ARG A 74 7.51 -14.91 7.42
C ARG A 74 6.58 -13.71 7.36
N SER A 75 6.53 -12.99 6.24
CA SER A 75 5.57 -11.90 6.04
C SER A 75 4.12 -12.37 5.86
N GLU A 76 3.77 -13.61 6.25
CA GLU A 76 2.38 -13.99 6.46
C GLU A 76 1.76 -13.02 7.48
N GLY A 77 1.06 -12.02 6.95
CA GLY A 77 0.10 -11.27 7.72
C GLY A 77 -0.95 -12.22 8.29
N MET A 78 -1.63 -11.76 9.34
CA MET A 78 -2.69 -12.53 10.00
C MET A 78 -3.66 -13.12 8.98
N LYS A 79 -4.05 -14.39 9.16
CA LYS A 79 -5.11 -14.99 8.35
C LYS A 79 -6.39 -14.21 8.62
N VAL A 80 -6.88 -13.53 7.58
CA VAL A 80 -8.02 -12.63 7.72
C VAL A 80 -9.32 -13.40 7.55
N TYR A 81 -10.22 -13.32 8.53
CA TYR A 81 -11.52 -14.00 8.50
C TYR A 81 -12.67 -13.01 8.28
N ASN A 82 -13.46 -13.22 7.22
CA ASN A 82 -14.67 -12.43 7.00
C ASN A 82 -15.69 -12.71 8.10
N SER A 83 -16.11 -11.65 8.80
CA SER A 83 -16.95 -11.77 9.98
C SER A 83 -18.24 -10.97 9.84
N THR A 84 -19.34 -11.54 10.32
CA THR A 84 -20.67 -10.91 10.35
C THR A 84 -20.88 -10.06 11.62
N LEU A 85 -19.84 -9.85 12.43
CA LEU A 85 -19.89 -9.07 13.66
C LEU A 85 -20.29 -7.62 13.35
N THR A 86 -21.37 -7.15 13.96
CA THR A 86 -21.85 -5.77 13.79
C THR A 86 -21.19 -4.81 14.78
N TRP A 87 -21.12 -3.52 14.44
CA TRP A 87 -20.53 -2.52 15.33
C TRP A 87 -21.26 -2.43 16.69
N PRO A 88 -22.60 -2.44 16.78
CA PRO A 88 -23.28 -2.44 18.08
C PRO A 88 -22.92 -3.65 18.95
N GLN A 89 -22.77 -4.85 18.36
CA GLN A 89 -22.34 -6.06 19.08
C GLN A 89 -20.91 -5.91 19.60
N TYR A 90 -20.00 -5.39 18.77
CA TYR A 90 -18.63 -5.09 19.19
C TYR A 90 -18.60 -4.05 20.32
N GLY A 91 -19.33 -2.94 20.18
CA GLY A 91 -19.39 -1.88 21.19
C GLY A 91 -19.99 -2.34 22.52
N PHE A 92 -20.92 -3.30 22.49
CA PHE A 92 -21.47 -3.91 23.70
C PHE A 92 -20.44 -4.76 24.45
N LEU A 93 -19.66 -5.58 23.75
CA LEU A 93 -18.67 -6.50 24.34
C LEU A 93 -17.33 -5.84 24.67
N CYS A 94 -16.89 -4.90 23.83
CA CYS A 94 -15.56 -4.31 23.86
C CYS A 94 -15.56 -2.80 24.13
N GLY A 95 -16.71 -2.16 24.25
CA GLY A 95 -16.81 -0.71 24.45
C GLY A 95 -16.93 -0.26 25.91
N PRO A 96 -17.27 1.03 26.12
CA PRO A 96 -17.30 1.66 27.44
C PRO A 96 -18.17 0.94 28.49
N ARG A 97 -19.28 0.32 28.06
CA ARG A 97 -20.16 -0.42 28.97
C ARG A 97 -19.46 -1.63 29.59
N ALA A 98 -18.65 -2.36 28.80
CA ALA A 98 -17.92 -3.53 29.28
C ALA A 98 -16.76 -3.14 30.22
N TRP A 99 -16.09 -2.01 29.95
CA TRP A 99 -15.04 -1.48 30.83
C TRP A 99 -15.59 -1.02 32.18
N LYS A 100 -16.81 -0.45 32.19
CA LYS A 100 -17.49 -0.02 33.41
C LYS A 100 -18.01 -1.21 34.24
N ALA A 101 -18.48 -2.26 33.57
CA ALA A 101 -18.98 -3.47 34.24
C ALA A 101 -17.86 -4.35 34.81
N THR A 102 -16.66 -4.31 34.20
CA THR A 102 -15.50 -5.10 34.62
C THR A 102 -14.26 -4.22 34.71
N ASN A 103 -13.09 -4.70 34.28
CA ASN A 103 -11.86 -3.91 34.17
C ASN A 103 -11.48 -3.83 32.68
N MET A 104 -11.07 -2.65 32.21
CA MET A 104 -10.58 -2.42 30.86
C MET A 104 -9.55 -3.48 30.42
N ALA A 105 -8.58 -3.83 31.26
CA ALA A 105 -7.58 -4.84 30.93
C ALA A 105 -8.21 -6.24 30.68
N ARG A 106 -9.21 -6.61 31.49
CA ARG A 106 -9.95 -7.87 31.32
C ARG A 106 -10.77 -7.85 30.03
N THR A 107 -11.41 -6.73 29.72
CA THR A 107 -12.12 -6.54 28.45
C THR A 107 -11.17 -6.64 27.25
N GLN A 108 -9.98 -6.05 27.33
CA GLN A 108 -8.98 -6.14 26.25
C GLN A 108 -8.53 -7.58 26.00
N ILE A 109 -8.28 -8.35 27.06
CA ILE A 109 -7.93 -9.78 26.95
C ILE A 109 -9.08 -10.59 26.34
N LEU A 110 -10.34 -10.28 26.67
CA LEU A 110 -11.48 -10.96 26.05
C LEU A 110 -11.63 -10.58 24.57
N CYS A 111 -11.45 -9.30 24.26
CA CYS A 111 -11.63 -8.77 22.91
C CYS A 111 -10.47 -9.12 21.97
N SER A 112 -9.29 -9.50 22.47
CA SER A 112 -8.19 -9.99 21.64
C SER A 112 -8.54 -11.27 20.88
N HIS A 113 -9.55 -12.04 21.32
CA HIS A 113 -10.07 -13.19 20.56
C HIS A 113 -10.70 -12.81 19.21
N LEU A 114 -11.03 -11.53 19.01
CA LEU A 114 -11.57 -11.02 17.74
C LEU A 114 -10.46 -10.52 16.80
N GLU A 115 -9.19 -10.66 17.17
CA GLU A 115 -8.06 -10.22 16.36
C GLU A 115 -7.97 -11.00 15.03
N GLY A 116 -7.73 -10.29 13.92
CA GLY A 116 -7.69 -10.86 12.56
C GLY A 116 -9.05 -10.98 11.87
N HIS A 117 -10.15 -10.66 12.54
CA HIS A 117 -11.47 -10.61 11.92
C HIS A 117 -11.61 -9.38 11.02
N ARG A 118 -11.96 -9.59 9.74
CA ARG A 118 -12.38 -8.52 8.82
C ARG A 118 -13.86 -8.24 9.01
N VAL A 119 -14.15 -6.99 9.35
CA VAL A 119 -15.51 -6.49 9.56
C VAL A 119 -15.82 -5.41 8.52
N THR A 120 -17.10 -5.25 8.23
CA THR A 120 -17.63 -4.15 7.42
C THR A 120 -18.72 -3.47 8.21
N TRP A 121 -18.52 -2.20 8.54
CA TRP A 121 -19.39 -1.43 9.42
C TRP A 121 -19.84 -0.14 8.75
N THR A 122 -20.99 0.36 9.17
CA THR A 122 -21.52 1.66 8.74
C THR A 122 -21.38 2.65 9.88
N GLY A 123 -21.04 3.89 9.56
CA GLY A 123 -20.71 4.92 10.53
C GLY A 123 -20.91 6.32 10.02
N ARG A 124 -20.91 7.28 10.94
CA ARG A 124 -20.96 8.71 10.64
C ARG A 124 -19.56 9.30 10.71
N PHE A 125 -19.12 9.85 9.59
CA PHE A 125 -17.87 10.57 9.49
C PHE A 125 -17.90 11.83 10.36
N LYS A 126 -16.98 11.94 11.33
CA LYS A 126 -16.85 13.14 12.17
C LYS A 126 -15.83 14.11 11.59
N TYR A 127 -14.60 13.65 11.39
CA TYR A 127 -13.53 14.44 10.78
C TYR A 127 -12.37 13.53 10.31
N VAL A 128 -11.49 14.10 9.48
CA VAL A 128 -10.23 13.51 9.05
C VAL A 128 -9.08 14.45 9.38
N ARG A 129 -7.93 13.89 9.75
CA ARG A 129 -6.70 14.65 9.94
C ARG A 129 -5.52 13.92 9.29
N VAL A 130 -4.53 14.68 8.84
CA VAL A 130 -3.23 14.13 8.46
C VAL A 130 -2.43 13.85 9.72
N THR A 131 -1.85 12.67 9.83
CA THR A 131 -1.01 12.29 10.99
C THR A 131 0.45 12.16 10.65
N GLU A 132 0.75 11.72 9.44
CA GLU A 132 2.12 11.55 8.97
C GLU A 132 2.18 11.93 7.50
N ILE A 133 3.28 12.58 7.12
CA ILE A 133 3.62 12.89 5.74
C ILE A 133 4.99 12.28 5.49
N ASP A 134 5.06 11.32 4.59
CA ASP A 134 6.32 10.70 4.16
C ASP A 134 6.67 11.19 2.76
N ASN A 135 7.82 11.87 2.65
CA ASN A 135 8.37 12.31 1.37
C ASN A 135 9.85 11.92 1.29
N SER A 136 10.09 10.71 0.80
CA SER A 136 11.44 10.17 0.62
C SER A 136 12.30 11.00 -0.33
N ALA A 137 11.69 11.68 -1.32
CA ALA A 137 12.42 12.54 -2.26
C ALA A 137 12.90 13.82 -1.58
N GLU A 138 12.03 14.45 -0.77
CA GLU A 138 12.40 15.61 0.05
C GLU A 138 13.49 15.25 1.08
N ALA A 139 13.38 14.09 1.73
CA ALA A 139 14.39 13.60 2.66
C ALA A 139 15.77 13.41 2.00
N ALA A 140 15.81 12.84 0.78
CA ALA A 140 17.05 12.67 0.02
C ALA A 140 17.65 14.02 -0.41
N ILE A 141 16.82 14.96 -0.87
CA ILE A 141 17.27 16.30 -1.28
C ILE A 141 17.84 17.07 -0.07
N ASN A 142 17.22 16.94 1.10
CA ASN A 142 17.67 17.62 2.32
C ASN A 142 19.03 17.10 2.84
N MET A 143 19.54 15.95 2.35
CA MET A 143 20.90 15.49 2.65
C MET A 143 21.97 16.13 1.76
N LEU A 144 21.60 16.80 0.67
CA LEU A 144 22.52 17.43 -0.25
C LEU A 144 22.92 18.83 0.23
N PRO A 145 24.09 19.36 -0.20
CA PRO A 145 24.43 20.76 0.00
C PRO A 145 23.36 21.70 -0.59
N PHE A 146 23.12 22.84 0.06
CA PHE A 146 22.02 23.77 -0.24
C PHE A 146 21.85 24.09 -1.73
N PHE A 147 22.93 24.39 -2.44
CA PHE A 147 22.88 24.75 -3.87
C PHE A 147 22.43 23.58 -4.77
N VAL A 148 22.89 22.36 -4.49
CA VAL A 148 22.45 21.16 -5.22
C VAL A 148 21.02 20.82 -4.82
N GLY A 149 20.70 20.94 -3.54
CA GLY A 149 19.37 20.68 -3.00
C GLY A 149 18.30 21.55 -3.64
N ASP A 150 18.52 22.87 -3.71
CA ASP A 150 17.58 23.81 -4.34
C ASP A 150 17.41 23.58 -5.83
N TRP A 151 18.52 23.33 -6.54
CA TRP A 151 18.47 22.99 -7.95
C TRP A 151 17.67 21.70 -8.20
N MET A 152 17.93 20.64 -7.44
CA MET A 152 17.19 19.37 -7.50
C MET A 152 15.71 19.54 -7.15
N ARG A 153 15.41 20.40 -6.16
CA ARG A 153 14.04 20.69 -5.73
C ARG A 153 13.24 21.40 -6.80
N CYS A 154 13.86 22.29 -7.58
CA CYS A 154 13.22 22.91 -8.73
C CYS A 154 13.19 21.99 -9.97
N LEU A 155 14.17 21.09 -10.13
CA LEU A 155 14.21 20.15 -11.25
C LEU A 155 13.10 19.09 -11.16
N TYR A 156 12.88 18.53 -9.97
CA TYR A 156 11.89 17.47 -9.74
C TYR A 156 10.60 17.95 -9.09
N GLY A 157 10.58 19.17 -8.59
CA GLY A 157 9.43 19.77 -7.93
C GLY A 157 8.69 20.77 -8.80
N GLU A 158 7.92 21.62 -8.14
CA GLU A 158 7.10 22.66 -8.75
C GLU A 158 7.43 24.00 -8.07
N PRO A 159 7.51 25.11 -8.83
CA PRO A 159 7.71 26.43 -8.25
C PRO A 159 6.44 26.89 -7.55
N TYR A 160 6.58 27.63 -6.44
CA TYR A 160 5.43 28.29 -5.83
C TYR A 160 4.86 29.38 -6.77
N PRO A 161 3.53 29.48 -6.94
CA PRO A 161 2.90 30.46 -7.83
C PRO A 161 3.20 31.91 -7.40
N SER A 162 3.06 32.85 -8.33
CA SER A 162 3.19 34.29 -8.07
C SER A 162 1.88 34.88 -7.53
N CYS A 163 1.97 35.77 -6.55
CA CYS A 163 0.80 36.43 -5.95
C CYS A 163 0.39 37.58 -6.86
N SER A 164 -0.43 37.32 -7.89
CA SER A 164 -1.01 38.38 -8.71
C SER A 164 -2.42 38.73 -8.22
N PRO A 165 -2.79 40.02 -8.11
CA PRO A 165 -4.16 40.40 -7.80
C PRO A 165 -5.05 40.17 -9.04
N GLY A 166 -5.76 39.04 -9.09
CA GLY A 166 -6.78 38.77 -10.10
C GLY A 166 -6.98 37.27 -10.42
N ASN A 167 -8.21 36.79 -10.21
CA ASN A 167 -8.76 35.49 -10.64
C ASN A 167 -7.90 34.23 -10.40
N ALA A 168 -7.10 34.19 -9.33
CA ALA A 168 -6.43 32.95 -8.91
C ALA A 168 -7.43 32.00 -8.24
N SER A 169 -7.26 30.69 -8.44
CA SER A 169 -8.02 29.71 -7.66
C SER A 169 -7.70 29.85 -6.16
N THR A 170 -8.64 29.53 -5.27
CA THR A 170 -8.43 29.65 -3.81
C THR A 170 -7.17 28.91 -3.35
N ALA A 171 -6.87 27.77 -3.97
CA ALA A 171 -5.67 26.98 -3.69
C ALA A 171 -4.37 27.69 -4.11
N GLU A 172 -4.33 28.33 -5.29
CA GLU A 172 -3.14 29.05 -5.77
C GLU A 172 -2.84 30.28 -4.91
N GLU A 173 -3.88 30.98 -4.44
CA GLU A 173 -3.72 32.13 -3.55
C GLU A 173 -3.14 31.70 -2.20
N GLU A 174 -3.62 30.60 -1.62
CA GLU A 174 -3.08 30.01 -0.39
C GLU A 174 -1.63 29.55 -0.57
N LEU A 175 -1.31 28.86 -1.68
CA LEU A 175 0.04 28.43 -2.03
C LEU A 175 1.00 29.61 -2.19
N CYS A 176 0.55 30.72 -2.76
CA CYS A 176 1.39 31.89 -2.86
C CYS A 176 1.63 32.57 -1.50
N ARG A 177 0.63 32.63 -0.61
CA ARG A 177 0.84 33.12 0.76
C ARG A 177 1.85 32.25 1.51
N LEU A 178 1.82 30.93 1.30
CA LEU A 178 2.82 30.01 1.85
C LEU A 178 4.23 30.27 1.31
N LYS A 179 4.38 30.72 0.06
CA LYS A 179 5.68 31.09 -0.52
C LYS A 179 6.40 32.15 0.29
N LEU A 180 5.68 33.12 0.85
CA LEU A 180 6.27 34.19 1.69
C LEU A 180 6.93 33.65 2.97
N LEU A 181 6.50 32.47 3.42
CA LEU A 181 7.04 31.78 4.60
C LEU A 181 8.02 30.66 4.23
N ALA A 182 8.05 30.26 2.96
CA ALA A 182 8.88 29.17 2.48
C ALA A 182 10.34 29.60 2.34
N LYS A 183 11.27 28.73 2.77
CA LYS A 183 12.72 28.96 2.62
C LYS A 183 13.24 28.73 1.20
N HIS A 184 12.49 28.01 0.37
CA HIS A 184 12.90 27.57 -0.95
C HIS A 184 11.90 28.03 -2.01
N PRO A 185 12.34 28.38 -3.23
CA PRO A 185 11.47 28.87 -4.30
C PRO A 185 10.60 27.77 -4.93
N CYS A 186 11.01 26.50 -4.81
CA CYS A 186 10.31 25.33 -5.34
C CYS A 186 10.01 24.32 -4.23
N HIS A 187 8.99 23.50 -4.41
CA HIS A 187 8.58 22.46 -3.50
C HIS A 187 8.42 21.11 -4.21
N ILE A 188 8.64 20.01 -3.48
CA ILE A 188 8.56 18.66 -4.05
C ILE A 188 7.37 17.85 -3.48
N LYS A 189 6.30 18.57 -3.10
CA LYS A 189 5.10 18.04 -2.43
C LYS A 189 4.29 17.04 -3.27
N LYS A 190 4.54 16.97 -4.58
CA LYS A 190 3.97 15.94 -5.47
C LYS A 190 4.31 14.51 -5.04
N PHE A 191 5.45 14.30 -4.35
CA PHE A 191 5.84 12.99 -3.84
C PHE A 191 5.41 12.72 -2.39
N ASP A 192 4.63 13.63 -1.79
CA ASP A 192 4.11 13.41 -0.45
C ASP A 192 3.15 12.22 -0.43
N ARG A 193 3.43 11.28 0.47
CA ARG A 193 2.52 10.21 0.85
C ARG A 193 1.92 10.51 2.21
N TYR A 194 0.60 10.68 2.24
CA TYR A 194 -0.13 11.03 3.45
C TYR A 194 -0.61 9.77 4.19
N LYS A 195 -0.53 9.81 5.51
CA LYS A 195 -1.31 8.93 6.39
C LYS A 195 -2.37 9.77 7.08
N PHE A 196 -3.60 9.29 7.04
CA PHE A 196 -4.76 9.95 7.61
C PHE A 196 -5.26 9.19 8.83
N GLU A 197 -5.79 9.93 9.80
CA GLU A 197 -6.64 9.37 10.85
C GLU A 197 -8.05 9.94 10.70
N ILE A 198 -9.02 9.04 10.63
CA ILE A 198 -10.43 9.35 10.42
C ILE A 198 -11.16 8.95 11.69
N THR A 199 -11.99 9.84 12.23
CA THR A 199 -12.85 9.51 13.36
C THR A 199 -14.26 9.25 12.88
N VAL A 200 -14.79 8.07 13.21
CA VAL A 200 -16.13 7.63 12.81
C VAL A 200 -16.94 7.34 14.07
N GLY A 201 -18.11 7.96 14.16
CA GLY A 201 -19.10 7.67 15.21
C GLY A 201 -20.13 6.65 14.75
N MET A 202 -20.82 6.03 15.70
CA MET A 202 -21.90 5.09 15.37
C MET A 202 -23.03 5.78 14.57
N PRO A 203 -23.70 5.04 13.66
CA PRO A 203 -24.86 5.57 12.95
C PRO A 203 -26.06 5.65 13.90
N TYR A 204 -26.94 6.65 13.71
CA TYR A 204 -28.15 6.78 14.54
C TYR A 204 -29.05 5.56 14.37
N SER A 205 -29.43 4.93 15.48
CA SER A 205 -30.28 3.73 15.49
C SER A 205 -31.74 4.03 15.89
N GLY A 206 -32.14 5.30 16.03
CA GLY A 206 -33.48 5.68 16.47
C GLY A 206 -34.46 5.87 15.31
N ALA A 207 -35.62 5.19 15.36
CA ALA A 207 -36.74 5.36 14.43
C ALA A 207 -37.28 6.80 14.33
N ASN A 208 -36.93 7.68 15.28
CA ASN A 208 -37.41 9.06 15.37
C ASN A 208 -36.32 10.13 15.13
N GLY A 209 -35.12 9.78 14.67
CA GLY A 209 -34.09 10.77 14.29
C GLY A 209 -33.62 11.74 15.39
N SER A 210 -34.06 11.56 16.63
CA SER A 210 -33.67 12.38 17.77
C SER A 210 -32.29 11.95 18.28
N ARG A 211 -31.33 12.88 18.28
CA ARG A 211 -30.00 12.69 18.88
C ARG A 211 -30.15 12.36 20.35
N SER A 212 -29.76 11.15 20.75
CA SER A 212 -29.57 10.88 22.17
C SER A 212 -28.24 11.49 22.64
N PRO A 213 -28.17 12.13 23.82
CA PRO A 213 -26.90 12.69 24.33
C PRO A 213 -25.82 11.63 24.56
N GLU A 214 -26.18 10.34 24.61
CA GLU A 214 -25.25 9.21 24.66
C GLU A 214 -24.60 8.86 23.30
N GLU A 215 -25.11 9.36 22.17
CA GLU A 215 -24.58 9.10 20.82
C GLU A 215 -23.41 10.01 20.43
N ASP A 216 -23.25 11.16 21.10
CA ASP A 216 -22.08 12.05 20.94
C ASP A 216 -20.93 11.70 21.89
N ASP A 217 -21.03 10.61 22.65
CA ASP A 217 -19.96 10.12 23.51
C ASP A 217 -18.75 9.69 22.67
N VAL A 218 -17.70 10.51 22.73
CA VAL A 218 -16.47 10.34 21.97
C VAL A 218 -15.80 8.99 22.28
N THR A 219 -16.06 8.38 23.45
CA THR A 219 -15.53 7.05 23.80
C THR A 219 -16.13 5.88 23.02
N LYS A 220 -17.19 6.12 22.25
CA LYS A 220 -17.79 5.12 21.33
C LYS A 220 -17.26 5.27 19.90
N ASP A 221 -16.47 6.31 19.63
CA ASP A 221 -15.92 6.55 18.30
C ASP A 221 -14.77 5.59 18.00
N ILE A 222 -14.63 5.26 16.71
CA ILE A 222 -13.52 4.46 16.18
C ILE A 222 -12.61 5.37 15.37
N VAL A 223 -11.30 5.18 15.56
CA VAL A 223 -10.29 5.84 14.75
C VAL A 223 -9.80 4.88 13.66
N LEU A 224 -9.83 5.31 12.41
CA LEU A 224 -9.35 4.55 11.27
C LEU A 224 -8.10 5.22 10.69
N ARG A 225 -7.02 4.45 10.58
CA ARG A 225 -5.80 4.83 9.87
C ARG A 225 -5.94 4.51 8.40
N ALA A 226 -5.89 5.52 7.55
CA ALA A 226 -5.97 5.39 6.11
C ALA A 226 -4.65 5.80 5.45
N SER A 227 -4.28 5.08 4.41
CA SER A 227 -3.11 5.35 3.59
C SER A 227 -3.43 6.36 2.47
N SER A 228 -2.40 6.80 1.74
CA SER A 228 -2.50 7.91 0.78
C SER A 228 -3.44 7.62 -0.41
N GLU A 229 -3.74 6.35 -0.69
CA GLU A 229 -4.66 5.93 -1.76
C GLU A 229 -6.09 6.40 -1.51
N PHE A 230 -6.44 6.70 -0.25
CA PHE A 230 -7.76 7.21 0.11
C PHE A 230 -7.84 8.75 0.08
N LYS A 231 -6.75 9.46 -0.22
CA LYS A 231 -6.67 10.93 -0.16
C LYS A 231 -7.85 11.60 -0.85
N ASP A 232 -8.12 11.24 -2.10
CA ASP A 232 -9.16 11.90 -2.90
C ASP A 232 -10.55 11.73 -2.27
N VAL A 233 -10.89 10.55 -1.78
CA VAL A 233 -12.19 10.34 -1.11
C VAL A 233 -12.28 11.14 0.18
N LEU A 234 -11.24 11.04 1.02
CA LEU A 234 -11.26 11.62 2.36
C LEU A 234 -11.34 13.15 2.34
N LEU A 235 -10.70 13.79 1.36
CA LEU A 235 -10.75 15.26 1.20
C LEU A 235 -12.13 15.76 0.75
N HIS A 236 -12.97 14.90 0.14
CA HIS A 236 -14.32 15.25 -0.28
C HIS A 236 -15.42 14.83 0.71
N LEU A 237 -15.07 14.10 1.78
CA LEU A 237 -16.03 13.73 2.82
C LEU A 237 -16.39 14.95 3.67
N ARG A 238 -17.69 15.10 3.96
CA ARG A 238 -18.20 16.15 4.84
C ARG A 238 -18.61 15.56 6.18
N GLN A 239 -18.47 16.35 7.24
CA GLN A 239 -18.94 15.97 8.57
C GLN A 239 -20.43 15.58 8.53
N GLY A 240 -20.77 14.44 9.13
CA GLY A 240 -22.12 13.89 9.14
C GLY A 240 -22.45 12.94 7.98
N SER A 241 -21.56 12.79 6.98
CA SER A 241 -21.70 11.76 5.94
C SER A 241 -21.73 10.37 6.55
N VAL A 242 -22.62 9.51 6.04
CA VAL A 242 -22.70 8.09 6.38
C VAL A 242 -21.80 7.32 5.43
N ILE A 243 -20.84 6.62 6.00
CA ILE A 243 -19.84 5.83 5.29
C ILE A 243 -19.95 4.37 5.69
N GLU A 244 -19.78 3.48 4.73
CA GLU A 244 -19.49 2.08 4.94
C GLU A 244 -17.98 1.89 4.85
N PHE A 245 -17.37 1.27 5.85
CA PHE A 245 -15.94 1.00 5.86
C PHE A 245 -15.66 -0.46 6.21
N SER A 246 -14.59 -0.98 5.64
CA SER A 246 -14.05 -2.29 5.99
C SER A 246 -12.70 -2.12 6.67
N THR A 247 -12.52 -2.87 7.75
CA THR A 247 -11.30 -2.87 8.55
C THR A 247 -11.00 -4.28 9.04
N ILE A 248 -9.76 -4.52 9.44
CA ILE A 248 -9.38 -5.71 10.19
C ILE A 248 -9.25 -5.29 11.66
N LEU A 249 -9.81 -6.10 12.55
CA LEU A 249 -9.68 -5.92 13.99
C LEU A 249 -8.26 -6.33 14.40
N GLU A 250 -7.38 -5.35 14.60
CA GLU A 250 -5.98 -5.57 14.99
C GLU A 250 -5.58 -4.58 16.08
N GLY A 251 -4.58 -4.95 16.89
CA GLY A 251 -4.03 -4.09 17.93
C GLY A 251 -4.82 -4.11 19.24
N ARG A 252 -4.94 -2.95 19.90
CA ARG A 252 -5.50 -2.84 21.26
C ARG A 252 -7.03 -2.80 21.24
N LEU A 253 -7.64 -3.93 20.87
CA LEU A 253 -9.09 -4.14 20.89
C LEU A 253 -9.64 -3.90 22.31
N GLY A 254 -10.77 -3.20 22.41
CA GLY A 254 -11.37 -2.84 23.69
C GLY A 254 -10.64 -1.74 24.46
N SER A 255 -9.84 -0.92 23.78
CA SER A 255 -9.29 0.32 24.34
C SER A 255 -10.25 1.50 24.21
N LYS A 256 -10.00 2.59 24.94
CA LYS A 256 -10.80 3.84 24.90
C LYS A 256 -10.91 4.44 23.48
N TRP A 257 -9.87 4.22 22.68
CA TRP A 257 -9.71 4.76 21.34
C TRP A 257 -9.10 3.68 20.44
N PRO A 258 -9.91 2.72 19.97
CA PRO A 258 -9.39 1.68 19.11
C PRO A 258 -9.00 2.30 17.77
N VAL A 259 -7.76 2.05 17.36
CA VAL A 259 -7.21 2.51 16.09
C VAL A 259 -7.11 1.32 15.17
N PHE A 260 -7.83 1.33 14.05
CA PHE A 260 -7.80 0.25 13.06
C PHE A 260 -7.33 0.71 11.71
N GLU A 261 -6.83 -0.21 10.89
CA GLU A 261 -6.40 0.11 9.54
C GLU A 261 -7.56 0.03 8.54
N LEU A 262 -7.81 1.13 7.83
CA LEU A 262 -8.82 1.22 6.79
C LEU A 262 -8.42 0.36 5.58
N LYS A 263 -9.26 -0.63 5.25
CA LYS A 263 -9.08 -1.49 4.07
C LYS A 263 -10.02 -1.13 2.94
N ALA A 264 -11.21 -0.62 3.23
CA ALA A 264 -12.09 -0.08 2.21
C ALA A 264 -13.01 0.99 2.78
N ILE A 265 -13.45 1.92 1.94
CA ILE A 265 -14.44 2.94 2.28
C ILE A 265 -15.38 3.19 1.10
N SER A 266 -16.66 3.37 1.41
CA SER A 266 -17.72 3.75 0.48
C SER A 266 -18.60 4.78 1.18
N CYS A 267 -19.01 5.83 0.48
CA CYS A 267 -19.94 6.80 1.05
C CYS A 267 -21.36 6.51 0.59
N LEU A 268 -22.29 6.37 1.54
CA LEU A 268 -23.68 5.99 1.25
C LEU A 268 -24.57 7.21 0.94
N ASN A 269 -24.21 8.40 1.44
CA ASN A 269 -25.04 9.61 1.34
C ASN A 269 -24.27 10.87 0.86
N CYS A 270 -23.13 10.69 0.18
CA CYS A 270 -22.35 11.82 -0.32
C CYS A 270 -22.94 12.36 -1.63
N MET A 271 -23.23 13.66 -1.68
CA MET A 271 -23.66 14.38 -2.90
C MET A 271 -22.50 14.65 -3.89
N ALA A 272 -21.50 13.78 -3.95
CA ALA A 272 -20.39 13.92 -4.90
C ALA A 272 -20.80 13.27 -6.23
N GLN A 273 -21.29 14.11 -7.16
CA GLN A 273 -21.51 13.84 -8.58
C GLN A 273 -22.06 12.46 -8.94
N LEU A 274 -23.40 12.33 -9.10
CA LEU A 274 -24.19 11.40 -9.93
C LEU A 274 -23.51 10.12 -10.48
N SER A 275 -22.67 9.46 -9.69
CA SER A 275 -21.94 8.26 -10.04
C SER A 275 -21.99 7.36 -8.81
N PRO A 276 -22.27 6.06 -8.99
CA PRO A 276 -22.44 5.15 -7.88
C PRO A 276 -21.19 5.19 -7.00
N ALA A 277 -21.40 5.31 -5.68
CA ALA A 277 -20.36 5.33 -4.67
C ALA A 277 -19.30 4.27 -4.99
N ARG A 278 -18.16 4.69 -5.55
CA ARG A 278 -17.08 3.77 -5.86
C ARG A 278 -16.54 3.28 -4.52
N ARG A 279 -16.60 1.97 -4.28
CA ARG A 279 -15.94 1.35 -3.15
C ARG A 279 -14.43 1.51 -3.37
N HIS A 280 -13.80 2.34 -2.56
CA HIS A 280 -12.36 2.49 -2.59
C HIS A 280 -11.78 1.41 -1.70
N VAL A 281 -10.89 0.61 -2.26
CA VAL A 281 -10.22 -0.49 -1.55
C VAL A 281 -8.75 -0.14 -1.49
N LYS A 282 -8.14 -0.38 -0.33
CA LYS A 282 -6.69 -0.34 -0.18
C LYS A 282 -6.12 -1.36 -1.14
N LEU A 283 -5.38 -0.91 -2.15
CA LEU A 283 -4.62 -1.83 -2.99
C LEU A 283 -3.48 -2.43 -2.16
N GLU A 284 -3.74 -3.56 -1.51
CA GLU A 284 -2.69 -4.40 -0.98
C GLU A 284 -2.02 -5.09 -2.17
N ARG A 285 -0.80 -4.67 -2.49
CA ARG A 285 0.03 -5.39 -3.46
C ARG A 285 0.47 -6.69 -2.79
N ASP A 286 -0.22 -7.78 -3.12
CA ASP A 286 0.18 -9.13 -2.75
C ASP A 286 1.48 -9.51 -3.46
N TRP A 287 2.59 -9.02 -2.92
CA TRP A 287 3.93 -9.23 -3.46
C TRP A 287 4.24 -10.74 -3.51
N ARG A 288 3.73 -11.53 -2.56
CA ARG A 288 3.86 -12.99 -2.51
C ARG A 288 3.15 -13.69 -3.67
N SER A 289 1.90 -13.33 -3.94
CA SER A 289 1.14 -13.89 -5.08
C SER A 289 1.84 -13.53 -6.38
N THR A 290 2.28 -12.27 -6.50
CA THR A 290 3.01 -11.76 -7.67
C THR A 290 4.34 -12.50 -7.88
N ALA A 291 5.13 -12.69 -6.82
CA ALA A 291 6.41 -13.40 -6.87
C ALA A 291 6.21 -14.90 -7.17
N HIS A 292 5.23 -15.55 -6.55
CA HIS A 292 4.90 -16.95 -6.82
C HIS A 292 4.43 -17.15 -8.27
N ALA A 293 3.58 -16.25 -8.78
CA ALA A 293 3.15 -16.25 -10.17
C ALA A 293 4.33 -16.02 -11.14
N ALA A 294 5.24 -15.10 -10.82
CA ALA A 294 6.43 -14.84 -11.63
C ALA A 294 7.40 -16.04 -11.63
N VAL A 295 7.64 -16.66 -10.48
CA VAL A 295 8.47 -17.87 -10.36
C VAL A 295 7.84 -19.05 -11.09
N LYS A 296 6.52 -19.27 -10.94
CA LYS A 296 5.79 -20.28 -11.69
C LYS A 296 5.88 -20.03 -13.19
N PHE A 297 5.66 -18.80 -13.63
CA PHE A 297 5.79 -18.44 -15.05
C PHE A 297 7.20 -18.70 -15.58
N ALA A 298 8.24 -18.31 -14.84
CA ALA A 298 9.62 -18.58 -15.23
C ALA A 298 9.89 -20.09 -15.30
N PHE A 299 9.44 -20.85 -14.30
CA PHE A 299 9.58 -22.30 -14.28
C PHE A 299 8.87 -22.95 -15.47
N ASP A 300 7.60 -22.62 -15.70
CA ASP A 300 6.83 -23.14 -16.83
C ASP A 300 7.49 -22.73 -18.16
N PHE A 301 7.98 -21.49 -18.29
CA PHE A 301 8.65 -21.03 -19.50
C PHE A 301 9.93 -21.84 -19.83
N PHE A 302 10.77 -22.12 -18.83
CA PHE A 302 12.05 -22.80 -19.05
C PHE A 302 11.94 -24.33 -19.08
N PHE A 303 11.07 -24.92 -18.24
CA PHE A 303 11.06 -26.37 -18.01
C PHE A 303 9.90 -27.11 -18.68
N PHE A 304 8.80 -26.43 -19.02
CA PHE A 304 7.67 -27.07 -19.69
C PHE A 304 8.04 -27.76 -21.02
N PRO A 305 8.90 -27.20 -21.90
CA PRO A 305 9.29 -27.88 -23.14
C PRO A 305 10.02 -29.21 -22.94
N PHE A 306 10.71 -29.37 -21.80
CA PHE A 306 11.46 -30.58 -21.47
C PHE A 306 10.58 -31.61 -20.74
N LEU A 307 9.66 -31.13 -19.89
CA LEU A 307 8.75 -31.97 -19.12
C LEU A 307 7.56 -32.48 -19.94
N SER A 308 7.12 -31.74 -20.97
CA SER A 308 6.01 -32.13 -21.84
C SER A 308 6.42 -33.03 -23.01
N ALA A 309 7.71 -33.35 -23.12
CA ALA A 309 8.29 -34.18 -24.18
C ALA A 309 8.63 -35.60 -23.71
N ALA A 310 8.38 -35.91 -22.42
CA ALA A 310 8.43 -37.25 -21.85
C ALA A 310 7.06 -37.94 -21.95
#